data_AF-A0A1S4AFW1-F1
#
_entry.id   AF-A0A1S4AFW1-F1
#
_cell.length_a   1.000
_cell.length_b   1.000
_cell.length_c   1.000
_cell.angle_alpha   90.00
_cell.angle_beta   90.00
_cell.angle_gamma   90.00
#
_symmetry.space_group_name_H-M   'P 1'
#
loop_
_entity.id
_entity.type
_entity.pdbx_description
1 polymer ?
#
loop_
_entity_poly.entity_id
_entity_poly.type
_entity_poly.pdbx_seq_one_letter_code
_entity_poly.pdbx_strand_id
1 'polypeptide(L)'
;MSARDPNSAIYVTDSAKEIKNKINRYAFSGGQDSIELHRQYGANLEVDIPFKYLGFFLDDDAELQRIREEYGSGRMLTGEVKKRLTEVLTDLVERHRRARSLVTDEG
;
A
#
# COMPACT_ATOMS: atom_id res chain seq x y z
N MET A 1 -8.74 -5.18 -10.80
CA MET A 1 -9.26 -5.86 -9.60
C MET A 1 -10.46 -6.71 -9.99
N SER A 2 -10.57 -7.94 -9.50
CA SER A 2 -11.71 -8.84 -9.75
C SER A 2 -12.37 -9.20 -8.42
N ALA A 3 -13.67 -8.92 -8.27
CA ALA A 3 -14.40 -9.21 -7.03
C ALA A 3 -14.50 -10.71 -6.69
N ARG A 4 -14.09 -11.60 -7.62
CA ARG A 4 -14.12 -13.06 -7.42
C ARG A 4 -12.92 -13.59 -6.64
N ASP A 5 -11.79 -12.88 -6.61
CA ASP A 5 -10.66 -13.25 -5.75
C ASP A 5 -10.58 -12.26 -4.58
N PRO A 6 -10.92 -12.70 -3.35
CA PRO A 6 -10.90 -11.83 -2.18
C PRO A 6 -9.51 -11.29 -1.84
N ASN A 7 -8.44 -11.90 -2.37
CA ASN A 7 -7.06 -11.47 -2.15
C ASN A 7 -6.57 -10.45 -3.21
N SER A 8 -7.31 -10.28 -4.31
CA SER A 8 -6.93 -9.38 -5.41
C SER A 8 -7.28 -7.91 -5.18
N ALA A 9 -7.99 -7.60 -4.08
CA ALA A 9 -8.46 -6.27 -3.74
C ALA A 9 -8.47 -6.03 -2.22
N ILE A 10 -8.22 -4.77 -1.85
CA ILE A 10 -8.51 -4.24 -0.51
C ILE A 10 -9.95 -3.76 -0.50
N TYR A 11 -10.78 -4.34 0.36
CA TYR A 11 -12.18 -3.94 0.53
C TYR A 11 -12.29 -2.91 1.65
N VAL A 12 -13.23 -1.97 1.52
CA VAL A 12 -13.55 -0.97 2.55
C VAL A 12 -14.17 -1.56 3.83
N THR A 13 -14.34 -2.88 3.87
CA THR A 13 -14.78 -3.65 5.02
C THR A 13 -13.67 -4.46 5.66
N ASP A 14 -12.50 -4.56 5.02
CA ASP A 14 -11.36 -5.32 5.55
C ASP A 14 -10.93 -4.75 6.91
N SER A 15 -10.48 -5.63 7.80
CA SER A 15 -9.79 -5.28 9.03
C SER A 15 -8.35 -4.86 8.75
N ALA A 16 -7.73 -4.13 9.68
CA ALA A 16 -6.30 -3.79 9.61
C ALA A 16 -5.40 -5.02 9.38
N LYS A 17 -5.75 -6.17 9.98
CA LYS A 17 -5.03 -7.43 9.81
C LYS A 17 -5.16 -7.98 8.38
N GLU A 18 -6.35 -7.92 7.79
CA GLU A 18 -6.59 -8.35 6.41
C GLU A 18 -5.87 -7.45 5.41
N ILE A 19 -5.95 -6.13 5.60
CA ILE A 19 -5.23 -5.13 4.78
C ILE A 19 -3.72 -5.44 4.78
N LYS A 20 -3.13 -5.57 5.98
CA LYS A 20 -1.70 -5.92 6.14
C LYS A 20 -1.35 -7.23 5.43
N ASN A 21 -2.17 -8.28 5.62
CA ASN A 21 -1.92 -9.57 5.02
C ASN A 21 -1.96 -9.51 3.49
N LYS A 22 -2.94 -8.81 2.91
CA LYS A 22 -3.10 -8.68 1.47
C LYS A 22 -1.94 -7.91 0.84
N ILE A 23 -1.54 -6.79 1.44
CA ILE A 23 -0.39 -6.00 0.97
C ILE A 23 0.90 -6.82 1.05
N ASN A 24 1.16 -7.47 2.19
CA ASN A 24 2.41 -8.20 2.37
C ASN A 24 2.53 -9.42 1.45
N ARG A 25 1.45 -10.18 1.29
CA ARG A 25 1.48 -11.47 0.57
C ARG A 25 1.19 -11.35 -0.92
N TYR A 26 0.32 -10.43 -1.34
CA TYR A 26 -0.23 -10.43 -2.70
C TYR A 26 0.07 -9.17 -3.51
N ALA A 27 0.39 -8.03 -2.86
CA ALA A 27 0.81 -6.85 -3.61
C ALA A 27 2.19 -7.08 -4.24
N PHE A 28 2.23 -7.12 -5.57
CA PHE A 28 3.44 -7.30 -6.34
C PHE A 28 4.43 -6.15 -6.08
N SER A 29 5.70 -6.50 -5.84
CA SER A 29 6.79 -5.57 -5.53
C SER A 29 7.73 -5.47 -6.71
N GLY A 30 8.21 -4.26 -6.99
CA GLY A 30 9.30 -3.98 -7.93
C GLY A 30 10.70 -4.03 -7.29
N GLY A 31 10.80 -4.27 -5.98
CA GLY A 31 12.07 -4.54 -5.29
C GLY A 31 12.73 -5.85 -5.71
N GLN A 32 14.01 -6.03 -5.36
CA GLN A 32 14.83 -7.16 -5.79
C GLN A 32 14.68 -8.38 -4.86
N ASP A 33 15.12 -9.55 -5.33
CA ASP A 33 15.00 -10.83 -4.61
C ASP A 33 15.82 -10.90 -3.32
N SER A 34 16.94 -10.18 -3.25
CA SER A 34 17.80 -10.10 -2.06
C SER A 34 18.02 -8.65 -1.63
N ILE A 35 18.38 -8.46 -0.35
CA ILE A 35 18.69 -7.14 0.20
C ILE A 35 19.91 -6.56 -0.51
N GLU A 36 20.94 -7.36 -0.77
CA GLU A 36 22.17 -6.93 -1.44
C GLU A 36 21.87 -6.39 -2.84
N LEU A 37 21.10 -7.15 -3.63
CA LEU A 37 20.67 -6.71 -4.95
C LEU A 37 19.79 -5.46 -4.87
N HIS A 38 18.89 -5.39 -3.88
CA HIS A 38 18.03 -4.22 -3.71
C HIS A 38 18.82 -2.97 -3.35
N ARG A 39 19.82 -3.09 -2.48
CA ARG A 39 20.73 -1.99 -2.12
C ARG A 39 21.57 -1.53 -3.32
N GLN A 40 21.90 -2.44 -4.23
CA GLN A 40 22.69 -2.15 -5.42
C GLN A 40 21.86 -1.53 -6.56
N TYR A 41 20.67 -2.04 -6.81
CA TYR A 41 19.87 -1.72 -8.02
C TYR A 41 18.57 -0.96 -7.72
N GLY A 42 18.13 -0.89 -6.47
CA GLY A 42 16.87 -0.28 -6.08
C GLY A 42 15.63 -1.04 -6.57
N ALA A 43 14.48 -0.37 -6.47
CA ALA A 43 13.18 -0.86 -6.93
C ALA A 43 12.83 -0.36 -8.34
N ASN A 44 12.17 -1.20 -9.14
CA ASN A 44 11.45 -0.74 -10.31
C ASN A 44 10.06 -0.20 -9.93
N LEU A 45 9.95 1.13 -9.83
CA LEU A 45 8.71 1.81 -9.45
C LEU A 45 7.60 1.73 -10.51
N GLU A 46 7.93 1.45 -11.77
CA GLU A 46 6.93 1.33 -12.85
C GLU A 46 6.05 0.10 -12.70
N VAL A 47 6.50 -0.92 -11.97
CA VAL A 47 5.78 -2.17 -11.75
C VAL A 47 5.33 -2.37 -10.31
N ASP A 48 5.85 -1.58 -9.36
CA ASP A 48 5.57 -1.72 -7.94
C ASP A 48 4.14 -1.27 -7.57
N ILE A 49 3.30 -2.22 -7.15
CA ILE A 49 1.91 -1.94 -6.78
C ILE A 49 1.82 -1.13 -5.48
N PRO A 50 2.58 -1.45 -4.41
CA PRO A 50 2.55 -0.63 -3.20
C PRO A 50 2.84 0.85 -3.42
N PHE A 51 3.90 1.17 -4.17
CA PHE A 51 4.29 2.54 -4.49
C PHE A 51 3.24 3.24 -5.34
N LYS A 52 2.67 2.56 -6.35
CA LYS A 52 1.55 3.11 -7.15
C LYS A 52 0.36 3.47 -6.27
N TYR A 53 0.00 2.59 -5.33
CA TYR A 53 -1.13 2.85 -4.42
C TYR A 53 -0.83 4.01 -3.46
N LEU A 54 0.41 4.14 -2.97
CA LEU A 54 0.81 5.34 -2.24
C LEU A 54 0.60 6.60 -3.09
N GLY A 55 0.93 6.57 -4.38
CA GLY A 55 0.67 7.69 -5.29
C GLY A 55 -0.80 8.09 -5.48
N PHE A 56 -1.76 7.23 -5.09
CA PHE A 56 -3.19 7.55 -5.11
C PHE A 56 -3.75 7.96 -3.75
N PHE A 57 -3.21 7.44 -2.65
CA PHE A 57 -3.83 7.52 -1.33
C PHE A 57 -2.98 8.23 -0.27
N LEU A 58 -1.71 8.53 -0.57
CA LEU A 58 -0.86 9.34 0.29
C LEU A 58 -0.99 10.81 -0.10
N ASP A 59 -1.55 11.63 0.79
CA ASP A 59 -1.79 13.06 0.54
C ASP A 59 -0.51 13.92 0.69
N ASP A 60 0.56 13.41 1.32
CA ASP A 60 1.83 14.13 1.49
C ASP A 60 2.77 13.89 0.29
N ASP A 61 2.76 14.83 -0.66
CA ASP A 61 3.62 14.81 -1.85
C ASP A 61 5.12 14.76 -1.52
N ALA A 62 5.54 15.43 -0.43
CA ALA A 62 6.94 15.44 -0.03
C ALA A 62 7.35 14.06 0.52
N GLU A 63 6.47 13.40 1.26
CA GLU A 63 6.68 12.02 1.68
C GLU A 63 6.71 11.06 0.48
N LEU A 64 5.78 11.19 -0.45
CA LEU A 64 5.75 10.35 -1.65
C LEU A 64 7.04 10.51 -2.48
N GLN A 65 7.54 11.73 -2.63
CA GLN A 65 8.81 12.00 -3.32
C GLN A 65 10.00 11.38 -2.57
N ARG A 66 10.05 11.49 -1.24
CA ARG A 66 11.09 10.82 -0.43
C ARG A 66 11.06 9.30 -0.65
N ILE A 67 9.87 8.68 -0.60
CA ILE A 67 9.73 7.24 -0.84
C ILE A 67 10.19 6.86 -2.26
N ARG A 68 9.84 7.66 -3.28
CA ARG A 68 10.28 7.46 -4.67
C ARG A 68 11.81 7.40 -4.76
N GLU A 69 12.49 8.37 -4.16
CA GLU A 69 13.96 8.47 -4.20
C GLU A 69 14.64 7.36 -3.39
N GLU A 70 14.21 7.16 -2.14
CA GLU A 70 14.80 6.17 -1.24
C GLU A 70 14.57 4.74 -1.73
N TYR A 71 13.36 4.42 -2.19
CA TYR A 71 13.04 3.07 -2.67
C TYR A 71 13.64 2.79 -4.06
N GLY A 72 13.53 3.76 -4.97
CA GLY A 72 14.13 3.66 -6.31
C GLY A 72 15.65 3.55 -6.28
N SER A 73 16.32 4.09 -5.25
CA SER A 73 17.77 3.95 -5.07
C SER A 73 18.19 2.76 -4.19
N GLY A 74 17.25 2.02 -3.60
CA GLY A 74 17.55 0.87 -2.75
C GLY A 74 17.85 1.20 -1.28
N ARG A 75 17.70 2.45 -0.86
CA ARG A 75 17.87 2.88 0.54
C ARG A 75 16.68 2.52 1.44
N MET A 76 15.47 2.53 0.90
CA MET A 76 14.28 1.99 1.57
C MET A 76 14.01 0.58 1.07
N LEU A 77 13.62 -0.35 1.94
CA LEU A 77 13.28 -1.72 1.55
C LEU A 77 11.79 -1.87 1.20
N THR A 78 11.44 -2.88 0.40
CA THR A 78 10.04 -3.21 0.07
C THR A 78 9.14 -3.33 1.30
N GLY A 79 9.65 -3.92 2.39
CA GLY A 79 8.89 -4.08 3.64
C GLY A 79 8.49 -2.74 4.27
N GLU A 80 9.32 -1.71 4.14
CA GLU A 80 9.07 -0.37 4.68
C GLU A 80 7.99 0.34 3.85
N VAL A 81 8.06 0.26 2.52
CA VAL A 81 7.02 0.79 1.61
C VAL A 81 5.68 0.11 1.85
N LYS A 82 5.67 -1.23 1.96
CA LYS A 82 4.44 -2.00 2.26
C LYS A 82 3.86 -1.66 3.63
N LYS A 83 4.70 -1.44 4.65
CA LYS A 83 4.26 -0.97 5.96
C LYS A 83 3.58 0.40 5.83
N ARG A 84 4.21 1.33 5.14
CA ARG A 84 3.67 2.68 4.95
C ARG A 84 2.34 2.68 4.22
N LEU A 85 2.19 1.84 3.19
CA LEU A 85 0.91 1.67 2.49
C LEU A 85 -0.16 1.07 3.41
N THR A 86 0.22 0.07 4.23
CA THR A 86 -0.70 -0.56 5.19
C THR A 86 -1.29 0.48 6.14
N GLU A 87 -0.48 1.41 6.63
CA GLU A 87 -0.91 2.49 7.53
C GLU A 87 -1.91 3.43 6.83
N VAL A 88 -1.60 3.91 5.62
CA VAL A 88 -2.49 4.80 4.84
C VAL A 88 -3.83 4.12 4.53
N LEU A 89 -3.82 2.87 4.07
CA LEU A 89 -5.06 2.18 3.72
C LEU A 89 -5.87 1.79 4.95
N THR A 90 -5.22 1.48 6.07
CA THR A 90 -5.94 1.20 7.33
C THR A 90 -6.67 2.44 7.83
N ASP A 91 -6.00 3.60 7.87
CA ASP A 91 -6.63 4.86 8.26
C ASP A 91 -7.81 5.22 7.33
N LEU A 92 -7.62 5.11 6.02
CA LEU A 92 -8.66 5.37 5.03
C LEU A 92 -9.89 4.48 5.23
N VAL A 93 -9.68 3.16 5.43
CA VAL A 93 -10.77 2.20 5.64
C VAL A 93 -11.47 2.46 6.98
N GLU A 94 -10.74 2.77 8.04
CA GLU A 94 -11.33 3.12 9.34
C GLU A 94 -12.18 4.39 9.27
N ARG A 95 -11.67 5.45 8.62
CA ARG A 95 -12.45 6.68 8.39
C ARG A 95 -13.72 6.40 7.60
N HIS A 96 -13.62 5.61 6.53
CA HIS A 96 -14.79 5.20 5.75
C HIS A 96 -15.80 4.44 6.60
N ARG A 97 -15.36 3.48 7.42
CA ARG A 97 -16.25 2.69 8.29
C ARG A 97 -16.96 3.55 9.34
N ARG A 98 -16.25 4.52 9.94
CA ARG A 98 -16.85 5.48 10.88
C ARG A 98 -17.91 6.32 10.18
N ALA A 99 -17.59 6.91 9.03
CA ALA A 99 -18.55 7.68 8.24
C ALA A 99 -19.79 6.86 7.87
N ARG A 100 -19.58 5.62 7.41
CA ARG A 100 -20.67 4.70 7.05
C ARG A 100 -21.56 4.31 8.23
N SER A 101 -21.01 4.18 9.44
CA SER A 101 -21.81 3.85 10.63
C SER A 101 -22.77 4.97 11.08
N LEU A 102 -22.59 6.19 10.56
CA LEU A 102 -23.46 7.34 10.84
C LEU A 102 -24.60 7.47 9.83
N VAL A 103 -24.62 6.67 8.77
CA VAL A 103 -25.70 6.68 7.76
C VAL A 103 -26.86 5.85 8.29
N THR A 104 -28.03 6.47 8.45
CA THR A 104 -29.29 5.82 8.82
C THR A 104 -30.16 5.59 7.58
N ASP A 105 -31.13 4.68 7.67
CA ASP A 105 -32.03 4.34 6.56
C ASP A 105 -33.11 5.42 6.28
N GLU A 106 -33.06 6.55 6.97
CA GLU A 106 -33.98 7.68 6.79
C GLU A 106 -33.47 8.60 5.67
N GLY A 107 -33.75 8.21 4.43
CA GLY A 107 -33.52 8.99 3.21
C GLY A 107 -34.73 8.98 2.31
#